data_AF-A0A2V6NMI3-F1
#
_entry.id   AF-A0A2V6NMI3-F1
#
_cell.length_a   1.000
_cell.length_b   1.000
_cell.length_c   1.000
_cell.angle_alpha   90.00
_cell.angle_beta   90.00
_cell.angle_gamma   90.00
#
_symmetry.space_group_name_H-M   'P 1'
#
loop_
_entity.id
_entity.type
_entity.pdbx_description
1 polymer ?
#
loop_
_entity_poly.entity_id
_entity_poly.type
_entity_poly.pdbx_seq_one_letter_code
_entity_poly.pdbx_strand_id
1 'polypeptide(L)'
;MLALETLQKQWPENEEARSTLEMIRRNIAVESHLIDDLLDLTRISKGKLELSLATLDAHVQVCNVVEMCRAEAEAKKLRLQVNLRAIDHHIAADEARFQQIIWNLLKNAFKFSRQAGKVMISSTNESPQQLTISVQDEGIGIAPDVIERIFDPFEQGERSLKERFGGLGLGLAICKSLTQAHGASLIAKSDGINRGATFSLTIRTVSPTQNAAGSKRQPQLSARTFRILLVDDHADTCAVLQKLLEARGHKVTATHDMHSALDTAERDHFDLIISDVGLPDGNGTELMKRLRAASRIRGIA
;
A
#
# COMPACT_ATOMS: atom_id res chain seq x y z
N MET A 1 13.18 -14.12 -4.86
CA MET A 1 13.08 -14.43 -3.42
C MET A 1 13.65 -15.82 -3.11
N LEU A 2 13.28 -16.85 -3.88
CA LEU A 2 13.79 -18.25 -3.81
C LEU A 2 15.32 -18.42 -3.56
N ALA A 3 16.19 -17.65 -4.25
CA ALA A 3 17.65 -17.79 -4.10
C ALA A 3 18.17 -17.40 -2.70
N LEU A 4 17.52 -16.42 -2.05
CA LEU A 4 17.91 -15.97 -0.70
C LEU A 4 17.47 -16.96 0.38
N GLU A 5 16.26 -17.51 0.26
CA GLU A 5 15.75 -18.51 1.21
C GLU A 5 16.58 -19.79 1.16
N THR A 6 17.07 -20.16 -0.03
CA THR A 6 17.97 -21.30 -0.23
C THR A 6 19.35 -21.05 0.44
N LEU A 7 19.88 -19.83 0.32
CA LEU A 7 21.13 -19.41 0.99
C LEU A 7 20.98 -19.35 2.53
N GLN A 8 19.83 -18.93 3.04
CA GLN A 8 19.57 -18.83 4.48
C GLN A 8 19.44 -20.21 5.15
N LYS A 9 18.90 -21.21 4.43
CA LYS A 9 18.90 -22.62 4.88
C LYS A 9 20.30 -23.26 4.86
N GLN A 10 21.22 -22.76 4.02
CA GLN A 10 22.58 -23.29 3.90
C GLN A 10 23.64 -22.64 4.81
N TRP A 11 23.36 -21.45 5.37
CA TRP A 11 24.28 -20.73 6.28
C TRP A 11 23.63 -20.37 7.64
N PRO A 12 23.35 -21.34 8.54
CA PRO A 12 22.65 -21.05 9.79
C PRO A 12 23.52 -20.39 10.86
N GLU A 13 24.85 -20.48 10.78
CA GLU A 13 25.77 -20.19 11.91
C GLU A 13 26.67 -18.96 11.73
N ASN A 14 26.65 -18.29 10.57
CA ASN A 14 27.46 -17.09 10.36
C ASN A 14 26.60 -15.81 10.48
N GLU A 15 26.77 -15.10 11.60
CA GLU A 15 26.13 -13.80 11.88
C GLU A 15 26.30 -12.81 10.72
N GLU A 16 27.46 -12.85 10.06
CA GLU A 16 27.82 -11.98 8.95
C GLU A 16 27.06 -12.34 7.66
N ALA A 17 26.81 -13.63 7.42
CA ALA A 17 26.02 -14.10 6.29
C ALA A 17 24.52 -13.78 6.47
N ARG A 18 23.99 -13.90 7.70
CA ARG A 18 22.61 -13.47 8.03
C ARG A 18 22.42 -11.98 7.83
N SER A 19 23.37 -11.17 8.31
CA SER A 19 23.36 -9.72 8.11
C SER A 19 23.39 -9.35 6.62
N THR A 20 24.21 -10.04 5.84
CA THR A 20 24.30 -9.83 4.39
C THR A 20 23.02 -10.24 3.66
N LEU A 21 22.39 -11.36 4.03
CA LEU A 21 21.12 -11.80 3.47
C LEU A 21 19.97 -10.85 3.80
N GLU A 22 19.87 -10.36 5.04
CA GLU A 22 18.91 -9.32 5.40
C GLU A 22 19.13 -8.01 4.64
N MET A 23 20.39 -7.65 4.39
CA MET A 23 20.75 -6.50 3.56
C MET A 23 20.29 -6.68 2.10
N ILE A 24 20.55 -7.85 1.51
CA ILE A 24 20.10 -8.16 0.14
C ILE A 24 18.57 -8.21 0.07
N ARG A 25 17.89 -8.80 1.06
CA ARG A 25 16.43 -8.84 1.13
C ARG A 25 15.82 -7.43 1.20
N ARG A 26 16.41 -6.56 2.04
CA ARG A 26 16.04 -5.14 2.07
C ARG A 26 16.25 -4.48 0.72
N ASN A 27 17.39 -4.71 0.07
CA ASN A 27 17.68 -4.11 -1.22
C ASN A 27 16.70 -4.57 -2.31
N ILE A 28 16.34 -5.85 -2.35
CA ILE A 28 15.34 -6.38 -3.30
C ILE A 28 13.94 -5.81 -3.03
N ALA A 29 13.52 -5.72 -1.76
CA ALA A 29 12.24 -5.13 -1.41
C ALA A 29 12.16 -3.64 -1.78
N VAL A 30 13.26 -2.91 -1.56
CA VAL A 30 13.42 -1.54 -2.04
C VAL A 30 13.30 -1.52 -3.56
N GLU A 31 14.09 -2.32 -4.28
CA GLU A 31 14.15 -2.37 -5.74
C GLU A 31 12.80 -2.74 -6.40
N SER A 32 12.03 -3.65 -5.83
CA SER A 32 10.67 -3.98 -6.30
C SER A 32 9.73 -2.79 -6.17
N HIS A 33 9.74 -2.09 -5.02
CA HIS A 33 8.99 -0.85 -4.86
C HIS A 33 9.45 0.23 -5.84
N LEU A 34 10.74 0.29 -6.18
CA LEU A 34 11.25 1.27 -7.16
C LEU A 34 10.77 0.97 -8.58
N ILE A 35 10.65 -0.30 -8.95
CA ILE A 35 10.07 -0.72 -10.22
C ILE A 35 8.58 -0.35 -10.27
N ASP A 36 7.82 -0.63 -9.21
CA ASP A 36 6.40 -0.27 -9.14
C ASP A 36 6.19 1.25 -9.18
N ASP A 37 6.99 2.02 -8.44
CA ASP A 37 6.98 3.49 -8.46
C ASP A 37 7.31 4.05 -9.86
N LEU A 38 8.26 3.43 -10.57
CA LEU A 38 8.61 3.80 -11.95
C LEU A 38 7.52 3.42 -12.96
N LEU A 39 6.88 2.27 -12.77
CA LEU A 39 5.74 1.84 -13.58
C LEU A 39 4.52 2.74 -13.36
N ASP A 40 4.25 3.14 -12.12
CA ASP A 40 3.20 4.11 -11.80
C ASP A 40 3.50 5.46 -12.44
N LEU A 41 4.72 5.99 -12.30
CA LEU A 41 5.10 7.26 -12.95
C LEU A 41 5.01 7.19 -14.47
N THR A 42 5.44 6.10 -15.10
CA THR A 42 5.36 5.95 -16.57
C THR A 42 3.93 5.79 -17.06
N ARG A 43 3.04 5.12 -16.31
CA ARG A 43 1.61 5.03 -16.62
C ARG A 43 0.92 6.38 -16.46
N ILE A 44 1.25 7.13 -15.41
CA ILE A 44 0.68 8.46 -15.16
C ILE A 44 1.16 9.49 -16.17
N SER A 45 2.48 9.57 -16.41
CA SER A 45 3.06 10.52 -17.37
C SER A 45 2.54 10.33 -18.80
N LYS A 46 2.16 9.09 -19.16
CA LYS A 46 1.53 8.77 -20.45
C LYS A 46 0.00 8.90 -20.45
N GLY A 47 -0.62 9.35 -19.36
CA GLY A 47 -2.08 9.48 -19.24
C GLY A 47 -2.82 8.14 -19.30
N LYS A 48 -2.14 7.02 -19.04
CA LYS A 48 -2.70 5.65 -19.11
C LYS A 48 -3.15 5.11 -17.76
N LEU A 49 -3.12 5.93 -16.70
CA LEU A 49 -3.62 5.54 -15.40
C LEU A 49 -5.15 5.66 -15.40
N GLU A 50 -5.83 4.52 -15.56
CA GLU A 50 -7.28 4.43 -15.34
C GLU A 50 -7.54 4.26 -13.84
N LEU A 51 -8.22 5.23 -13.23
CA LEU A 51 -8.63 5.16 -11.83
C LEU A 51 -9.96 4.41 -11.69
N SER A 52 -10.02 3.44 -10.80
CA SER A 52 -11.26 2.76 -10.44
C SER A 52 -11.96 3.53 -9.31
N LEU A 53 -12.58 4.66 -9.66
CA LEU A 53 -13.25 5.53 -8.68
C LEU A 53 -14.47 4.86 -8.06
N ALA A 54 -14.49 4.78 -6.73
CA ALA A 54 -15.63 4.34 -5.93
C ALA A 54 -15.92 5.35 -4.81
N THR A 55 -17.15 5.32 -4.27
CA THR A 55 -17.47 6.10 -3.06
C THR A 55 -16.84 5.42 -1.84
N LEU A 56 -15.89 6.09 -1.22
CA LEU A 56 -15.11 5.59 -0.09
C LEU A 56 -15.31 6.47 1.14
N ASP A 57 -15.28 5.84 2.31
CA ASP A 57 -15.11 6.53 3.58
C ASP A 57 -13.62 6.78 3.78
N ALA A 58 -13.19 8.04 3.64
CA ALA A 58 -11.78 8.40 3.75
C ALA A 58 -11.20 8.14 5.14
N HIS A 59 -12.00 8.22 6.20
CA HIS A 59 -11.52 7.99 7.56
C HIS A 59 -11.17 6.52 7.79
N VAL A 60 -12.01 5.60 7.30
CA VAL A 60 -11.70 4.15 7.34
C VAL A 60 -10.38 3.87 6.63
N GLN A 61 -10.18 4.46 5.44
CA GLN A 61 -8.96 4.23 4.67
C GLN A 61 -7.72 4.81 5.36
N VAL A 62 -7.83 6.00 5.96
CA VAL A 62 -6.74 6.57 6.75
C VAL A 62 -6.40 5.68 7.95
N CYS A 63 -7.39 5.19 8.68
CA CYS A 63 -7.18 4.29 9.81
C CYS A 63 -6.47 3.00 9.39
N ASN A 64 -6.88 2.37 8.27
CA ASN A 64 -6.24 1.17 7.75
C ASN A 64 -4.73 1.38 7.50
N VAL A 65 -4.37 2.50 6.86
CA VAL A 65 -2.96 2.83 6.60
C VAL A 65 -2.20 3.13 7.89
N VAL A 66 -2.82 3.83 8.84
CA VAL A 66 -2.21 4.10 10.16
C VAL A 66 -1.88 2.80 10.89
N GLU A 67 -2.79 1.81 10.86
CA GLU A 67 -2.55 0.49 11.47
C GLU A 67 -1.36 -0.23 10.84
N MET A 68 -1.25 -0.21 9.50
CA MET A 68 -0.12 -0.82 8.77
C MET A 68 1.23 -0.20 9.17
N CYS A 69 1.24 1.09 9.51
CA CYS A 69 2.45 1.83 9.85
C CYS A 69 2.77 1.88 11.36
N ARG A 70 1.90 1.37 12.23
CA ARG A 70 2.03 1.53 13.69
C ARG A 70 3.34 0.94 14.22
N ALA A 71 3.72 -0.25 13.76
CA ALA A 71 4.95 -0.92 14.19
C ALA A 71 6.22 -0.11 13.87
N GLU A 72 6.25 0.57 12.72
CA GLU A 72 7.37 1.43 12.33
C GLU A 72 7.43 2.70 13.17
N ALA A 73 6.28 3.32 13.46
CA ALA A 73 6.21 4.48 14.34
C ALA A 73 6.70 4.12 15.76
N GLU A 74 6.28 2.96 16.30
CA GLU A 74 6.72 2.46 17.60
C GLU A 74 8.22 2.15 17.64
N ALA A 75 8.77 1.53 16.60
CA ALA A 75 10.20 1.26 16.49
C ALA A 75 11.04 2.55 16.56
N LYS A 76 10.54 3.66 15.99
CA LYS A 76 11.16 4.99 16.10
C LYS A 76 10.74 5.79 17.35
N LYS A 77 9.90 5.20 18.22
CA LYS A 77 9.30 5.84 19.41
C LYS A 77 8.50 7.10 19.09
N LEU A 78 7.93 7.20 17.89
CA LEU A 78 7.15 8.36 17.46
C LEU A 78 5.77 8.35 18.11
N ARG A 79 5.28 9.54 18.47
CA ARG A 79 3.90 9.72 18.95
C ARG A 79 2.99 9.99 17.77
N LEU A 80 2.38 8.94 17.23
CA LEU A 80 1.39 9.03 16.16
C LEU A 80 0.01 9.40 16.74
N GLN A 81 -0.55 10.53 16.31
CA GLN A 81 -1.89 10.99 16.72
C GLN A 81 -2.83 11.06 15.52
N VAL A 82 -4.04 10.54 15.69
CA VAL A 82 -5.09 10.52 14.66
C VAL A 82 -6.26 11.38 15.13
N ASN A 83 -6.53 12.48 14.44
CA ASN A 83 -7.56 13.46 14.77
C ASN A 83 -8.48 13.72 13.57
N LEU A 84 -9.33 12.75 13.26
CA LEU A 84 -10.23 12.82 12.12
C LEU A 84 -11.56 13.50 12.50
N ARG A 85 -11.66 14.82 12.27
CA ARG A 85 -12.79 15.65 12.73
C ARG A 85 -13.74 16.07 11.60
N ALA A 86 -13.41 15.78 10.35
CA ALA A 86 -14.28 16.08 9.22
C ALA A 86 -15.62 15.32 9.33
N ILE A 87 -16.73 16.03 9.20
CA ILE A 87 -18.07 15.43 9.16
C ILE A 87 -18.30 14.83 7.79
N ASP A 88 -18.00 15.60 6.73
CA ASP A 88 -18.08 15.13 5.35
C ASP A 88 -16.75 14.46 4.97
N HIS A 89 -16.70 13.14 5.02
CA HIS A 89 -15.49 12.35 4.77
C HIS A 89 -15.67 11.30 3.65
N HIS A 90 -16.81 11.31 2.97
CA HIS A 90 -17.05 10.45 1.83
C HIS A 90 -16.49 11.09 0.55
N ILE A 91 -15.68 10.35 -0.20
CA ILE A 91 -14.98 10.83 -1.39
C ILE A 91 -15.16 9.86 -2.55
N ALA A 92 -15.09 10.35 -3.78
CA ALA A 92 -14.97 9.51 -4.97
C ALA A 92 -13.49 9.32 -5.29
N ALA A 93 -12.92 8.16 -4.96
CA ALA A 93 -11.51 7.87 -5.16
C ALA A 93 -11.25 6.40 -5.47
N ASP A 94 -10.09 6.10 -6.04
CA ASP A 94 -9.57 4.75 -6.14
C ASP A 94 -8.95 4.35 -4.79
N GLU A 95 -9.41 3.25 -4.21
CA GLU A 95 -9.05 2.85 -2.84
C GLU A 95 -7.55 2.60 -2.68
N ALA A 96 -6.95 1.82 -3.58
CA ALA A 96 -5.54 1.47 -3.50
C ALA A 96 -4.66 2.71 -3.71
N ARG A 97 -5.01 3.56 -4.69
CA ARG A 97 -4.25 4.78 -4.98
C ARG A 97 -4.40 5.83 -3.89
N PHE A 98 -5.57 5.94 -3.28
CA PHE A 98 -5.79 6.82 -2.14
C PHE A 98 -4.97 6.37 -0.92
N GLN A 99 -5.00 5.07 -0.59
CA GLN A 99 -4.18 4.52 0.49
C GLN A 99 -2.68 4.73 0.22
N GLN A 100 -2.22 4.58 -1.02
CA GLN A 100 -0.82 4.84 -1.44
C GLN A 100 -0.40 6.28 -1.16
N ILE A 101 -1.26 7.27 -1.44
CA ILE A 101 -0.98 8.69 -1.12
C ILE A 101 -0.77 8.85 0.40
N ILE A 102 -1.73 8.37 1.21
CA ILE A 102 -1.67 8.52 2.67
C ILE A 102 -0.44 7.80 3.24
N TRP A 103 -0.14 6.60 2.75
CA TRP A 103 1.01 5.81 3.17
C TRP A 103 2.32 6.54 2.88
N ASN A 104 2.49 7.06 1.66
CA ASN A 104 3.69 7.82 1.28
C ASN A 104 3.88 9.07 2.14
N LEU A 105 2.80 9.80 2.46
CA LEU A 105 2.88 10.97 3.33
C LEU A 105 3.30 10.58 4.77
N LEU A 106 2.73 9.51 5.33
CA LEU A 106 3.09 9.03 6.66
C LEU A 106 4.53 8.50 6.71
N LYS A 107 4.95 7.73 5.70
CA LYS A 107 6.33 7.23 5.61
C LYS A 107 7.34 8.37 5.55
N ASN A 108 7.05 9.43 4.80
CA ASN A 108 7.88 10.63 4.80
C ASN A 108 7.89 11.30 6.18
N ALA A 109 6.73 11.45 6.83
CA ALA A 109 6.67 11.99 8.18
C ALA A 109 7.53 11.18 9.18
N PHE A 110 7.46 9.85 9.17
CA PHE A 110 8.30 9.01 10.05
C PHE A 110 9.77 9.06 9.68
N LYS A 111 10.09 9.17 8.40
CA LYS A 111 11.46 9.24 7.89
C LYS A 111 12.15 10.52 8.36
N PHE A 112 11.48 11.66 8.27
CA PHE A 112 12.05 12.98 8.54
C PHE A 112 11.77 13.51 9.96
N SER A 113 10.88 12.85 10.72
CA SER A 113 10.67 13.14 12.13
C SER A 113 11.91 12.82 12.99
N ARG A 114 12.12 13.65 14.00
CA ARG A 114 13.12 13.40 15.05
C ARG A 114 12.69 12.21 15.92
N GLN A 115 13.66 11.57 16.56
CA GLN A 115 13.38 10.50 17.52
C GLN A 115 12.50 11.03 18.65
N ALA A 116 11.47 10.26 19.05
CA ALA A 116 10.44 10.70 20.01
C ALA A 116 9.61 11.93 19.60
N GLY A 117 9.66 12.33 18.33
CA GLY A 117 8.83 13.39 17.76
C GLY A 117 7.36 12.99 17.63
N LYS A 118 6.51 13.97 17.33
CA LYS A 118 5.09 13.76 17.07
C LYS A 118 4.80 13.79 15.57
N VAL A 119 3.97 12.85 15.14
CA VAL A 119 3.34 12.85 13.81
C VAL A 119 1.84 12.87 14.02
N MET A 120 1.14 13.77 13.35
CA MET A 120 -0.30 13.92 13.47
C MET A 120 -0.94 13.82 12.10
N ILE A 121 -1.96 12.97 11.99
CA ILE A 121 -2.87 12.97 10.86
C ILE A 121 -4.21 13.53 11.31
N SER A 122 -4.75 14.49 10.57
CA SER A 122 -6.01 15.15 10.89
C SER A 122 -6.89 15.30 9.67
N SER A 123 -8.21 15.44 9.90
CA SER A 123 -9.16 15.78 8.85
C SER A 123 -10.03 16.97 9.25
N THR A 124 -10.31 17.84 8.28
CA THR A 124 -11.17 19.02 8.41
C THR A 124 -12.02 19.22 7.16
N ASN A 125 -13.16 19.91 7.32
CA ASN A 125 -13.94 20.46 6.21
C ASN A 125 -13.83 21.98 6.25
N GLU A 126 -12.87 22.55 5.50
CA GLU A 126 -12.67 24.02 5.45
C GLU A 126 -13.80 24.73 4.71
N SER A 127 -14.43 24.03 3.77
CA SER A 127 -15.62 24.48 3.06
C SER A 127 -16.62 23.32 2.91
N PRO A 128 -17.92 23.60 2.70
CA PRO A 128 -18.89 22.56 2.38
C PRO A 128 -18.42 21.77 1.15
N GLN A 129 -18.61 20.46 1.18
CA GLN A 129 -18.24 19.55 0.09
C GLN A 129 -16.73 19.38 -0.14
N GLN A 130 -15.89 19.70 0.84
CA GLN A 130 -14.44 19.57 0.72
C GLN A 130 -13.85 18.90 1.95
N LEU A 131 -13.06 17.85 1.74
CA LEU A 131 -12.31 17.15 2.76
C LEU A 131 -10.84 17.51 2.61
N THR A 132 -10.25 18.01 3.68
CA THR A 132 -8.80 18.21 3.78
C THR A 132 -8.24 17.22 4.80
N ILE A 133 -7.30 16.39 4.38
CA ILE A 133 -6.52 15.50 5.23
C ILE A 133 -5.12 16.08 5.34
N SER A 134 -4.64 16.32 6.56
CA SER A 134 -3.31 16.87 6.80
C SER A 134 -2.44 15.87 7.55
N VAL A 135 -1.22 15.66 7.08
CA VAL A 135 -0.16 14.93 7.78
C VAL A 135 0.91 15.93 8.20
N GLN A 136 1.08 16.09 9.51
CA GLN A 136 2.02 17.01 10.12
C GLN A 136 3.09 16.24 10.88
N ASP A 137 4.35 16.62 10.71
CA ASP A 137 5.50 16.11 11.45
C ASP A 137 6.26 17.22 12.19
N GLU A 138 6.99 16.84 13.24
CA GLU A 138 7.93 17.71 13.97
C GLU A 138 9.40 17.42 13.56
N GLY A 139 9.61 17.18 12.27
CA GLY A 139 10.88 16.78 11.71
C GLY A 139 11.84 17.93 11.37
N ILE A 140 12.75 17.62 10.45
CA ILE A 140 13.80 18.55 9.98
C ILE A 140 13.25 19.76 9.21
N GLY A 141 11.96 19.78 8.86
CA GLY A 141 11.36 20.83 8.04
C GLY A 141 11.88 20.85 6.61
N ILE A 142 11.41 21.83 5.82
CA ILE A 142 11.73 21.98 4.40
C ILE A 142 12.26 23.40 4.19
N ALA A 143 13.37 23.52 3.46
CA ALA A 143 13.91 24.83 3.13
C ALA A 143 12.98 25.56 2.12
N PRO A 144 12.80 26.89 2.23
CA PRO A 144 11.86 27.64 1.38
C PRO A 144 12.12 27.52 -0.12
N ASP A 145 13.37 27.36 -0.52
CA ASP A 145 13.80 27.17 -1.92
C ASP A 145 13.49 25.76 -2.45
N VAL A 146 13.37 24.78 -1.56
CA VAL A 146 13.11 23.38 -1.91
C VAL A 146 11.60 23.10 -1.97
N ILE A 147 10.77 23.83 -1.21
CA ILE A 147 9.33 23.55 -1.04
C ILE A 147 8.55 23.52 -2.35
N GLU A 148 8.94 24.32 -3.34
CA GLU A 148 8.29 24.37 -4.65
C GLU A 148 8.62 23.13 -5.51
N ARG A 149 9.78 22.52 -5.24
CA ARG A 149 10.37 21.42 -6.03
C ARG A 149 10.30 20.06 -5.36
N ILE A 150 9.84 19.95 -4.10
CA ILE A 150 9.74 18.66 -3.38
C ILE A 150 8.87 17.60 -4.07
N PHE A 151 8.00 18.01 -4.99
CA PHE A 151 7.16 17.12 -5.76
C PHE A 151 7.74 16.76 -7.13
N ASP A 152 8.91 17.30 -7.48
CA ASP A 152 9.60 16.96 -8.71
C ASP A 152 10.24 15.57 -8.56
N PRO A 153 10.14 14.70 -9.58
CA PRO A 153 10.76 13.38 -9.52
C PRO A 153 12.26 13.48 -9.26
N PHE A 154 12.76 12.59 -8.39
CA PHE A 154 14.18 12.50 -8.00
C PHE A 154 14.71 13.69 -7.19
N GLU A 155 13.84 14.65 -6.84
CA GLU A 155 14.23 15.73 -5.95
C GLU A 155 14.45 15.17 -4.53
N GLN A 156 15.67 15.35 -4.06
CA GLN A 156 16.11 15.02 -2.71
C GLN A 156 16.97 16.19 -2.28
N GLY A 157 16.72 16.74 -1.09
CA GLY A 157 17.49 17.86 -0.54
C GLY A 157 19.00 17.59 -0.45
N GLU A 158 19.72 18.45 0.26
CA GLU A 158 21.19 18.45 0.32
C GLU A 158 21.84 17.05 0.44
N ARG A 159 23.02 16.90 -0.19
CA ARG A 159 23.80 15.64 -0.26
C ARG A 159 23.97 14.92 1.09
N SER A 160 24.01 15.65 2.21
CA SER A 160 24.13 15.10 3.57
C SER A 160 22.91 14.27 4.04
N LEU A 161 21.72 14.52 3.47
CA LEU A 161 20.49 13.77 3.74
C LEU A 161 20.38 12.50 2.86
N LYS A 162 21.07 12.47 1.70
CA LYS A 162 21.09 11.32 0.79
C LYS A 162 21.73 10.09 1.44
N GLU A 163 22.81 10.29 2.19
CA GLU A 163 23.54 9.22 2.88
C GLU A 163 22.80 8.69 4.12
N ARG A 164 22.02 9.53 4.80
CA ARG A 164 21.34 9.16 6.05
C ARG A 164 19.99 8.47 5.88
N PHE A 165 19.28 8.73 4.79
CA PHE A 165 17.85 8.45 4.75
C PHE A 165 17.36 7.63 3.55
N GLY A 166 18.18 7.30 2.56
CA GLY A 166 17.91 6.26 1.53
C GLY A 166 16.51 6.30 0.90
N GLY A 167 16.38 6.87 -0.30
CA GLY A 167 15.18 6.77 -1.14
C GLY A 167 15.52 7.17 -2.57
N LEU A 168 14.59 7.03 -3.52
CA LEU A 168 14.76 7.58 -4.89
C LEU A 168 14.12 8.96 -5.08
N GLY A 169 13.37 9.48 -4.10
CA GLY A 169 12.71 10.79 -4.21
C GLY A 169 11.45 10.76 -5.09
N LEU A 170 10.85 9.59 -5.28
CA LEU A 170 9.67 9.43 -6.14
C LEU A 170 8.35 9.54 -5.38
N GLY A 171 8.33 9.23 -4.07
CA GLY A 171 7.07 9.12 -3.31
C GLY A 171 6.20 10.38 -3.33
N LEU A 172 6.77 11.58 -3.17
CA LEU A 172 5.99 12.83 -3.24
C LEU A 172 5.55 13.16 -4.67
N ALA A 173 6.37 12.89 -5.67
CA ALA A 173 6.00 13.05 -7.08
C ALA A 173 4.81 12.15 -7.44
N ILE A 174 4.83 10.90 -7.00
CA ILE A 174 3.72 9.94 -7.14
C ILE A 174 2.48 10.47 -6.41
N CYS A 175 2.61 10.96 -5.17
CA CYS A 175 1.48 11.56 -4.46
C CYS A 175 0.84 12.71 -5.23
N LYS A 176 1.64 13.64 -5.77
CA LYS A 176 1.13 14.77 -6.57
C LYS A 176 0.42 14.27 -7.82
N SER A 177 1.02 13.35 -8.56
CA SER A 177 0.45 12.79 -9.78
C SER A 177 -0.84 12.01 -9.53
N LEU A 178 -0.89 11.15 -8.51
CA LEU A 178 -2.11 10.43 -8.10
C LEU A 178 -3.19 11.41 -7.64
N THR A 179 -2.82 12.42 -6.86
CA THR A 179 -3.77 13.46 -6.39
C THR A 179 -4.38 14.22 -7.57
N GLN A 180 -3.57 14.62 -8.54
CA GLN A 180 -4.02 15.28 -9.78
C GLN A 180 -4.95 14.39 -10.60
N ALA A 181 -4.63 13.09 -10.74
CA ALA A 181 -5.49 12.13 -11.43
C ALA A 181 -6.87 12.00 -10.76
N HIS A 182 -6.95 12.18 -9.44
CA HIS A 182 -8.20 12.23 -8.67
C HIS A 182 -8.93 13.58 -8.75
N GLY A 183 -8.40 14.57 -9.48
CA GLY A 183 -8.94 15.93 -9.50
C GLY A 183 -8.85 16.65 -8.14
N ALA A 184 -7.93 16.22 -7.29
CA ALA A 184 -7.68 16.75 -5.95
C ALA A 184 -6.42 17.65 -5.94
N SER A 185 -6.14 18.27 -4.80
CA SER A 185 -4.96 19.12 -4.59
C SER A 185 -4.10 18.60 -3.45
N LEU A 186 -2.77 18.63 -3.61
CA LEU A 186 -1.81 18.30 -2.56
C LEU A 186 -0.86 19.48 -2.40
N ILE A 187 -0.81 20.04 -1.19
CA ILE A 187 0.03 21.19 -0.85
C ILE A 187 0.95 20.81 0.29
N ALA A 188 2.18 21.33 0.28
CA ALA A 188 3.09 21.24 1.42
C ALA A 188 3.35 22.63 2.01
N LYS A 189 3.49 22.70 3.33
CA LYS A 189 3.87 23.89 4.09
C LYS A 189 4.93 23.52 5.12
N SER A 190 5.92 24.38 5.29
CA SER A 190 6.93 24.28 6.33
C SER A 190 7.43 25.68 6.65
N ASP A 191 7.60 25.99 7.94
CA ASP A 191 8.13 27.28 8.40
C ASP A 191 9.68 27.32 8.37
N GLY A 192 10.29 26.46 7.56
CA GLY A 192 11.73 26.33 7.41
C GLY A 192 12.33 25.14 8.17
N ILE A 193 13.67 25.08 8.11
CA ILE A 193 14.45 24.00 8.73
C ILE A 193 14.19 23.95 10.24
N ASN A 194 14.04 22.73 10.77
CA ASN A 194 13.73 22.37 12.15
C ASN A 194 12.34 22.79 12.65
N ARG A 195 11.41 23.15 11.76
CA ARG A 195 10.02 23.48 12.10
C ARG A 195 9.00 22.40 11.71
N GLY A 196 9.47 21.27 11.19
CA GLY A 196 8.60 20.22 10.67
C GLY A 196 7.91 20.61 9.37
N ALA A 197 7.05 19.73 8.87
CA ALA A 197 6.29 19.97 7.64
C ALA A 197 4.84 19.51 7.80
N THR A 198 3.96 20.13 7.02
CA THR A 198 2.55 19.76 6.90
C THR A 198 2.23 19.54 5.44
N PHE A 199 1.73 18.35 5.12
CA PHE A 199 1.20 17.99 3.80
C PHE A 199 -0.31 17.91 3.89
N SER A 200 -1.02 18.66 3.04
CA SER A 200 -2.48 18.74 3.04
C SER A 200 -3.03 18.26 1.70
N LEU A 201 -3.73 17.13 1.73
CA LEU A 201 -4.51 16.58 0.63
C LEU A 201 -5.94 17.10 0.71
N THR A 202 -6.41 17.76 -0.33
CA THR A 202 -7.74 18.34 -0.40
C THR A 202 -8.51 17.76 -1.58
N ILE A 203 -9.64 17.12 -1.28
CA ILE A 203 -10.49 16.42 -2.25
C ILE A 203 -11.95 16.81 -2.06
N ARG A 204 -12.72 16.81 -3.15
CA ARG A 204 -14.16 17.07 -3.09
C ARG A 204 -14.87 15.90 -2.41
N THR A 205 -15.73 16.20 -1.45
CA THR A 205 -16.58 15.17 -0.86
C THR A 205 -17.76 14.93 -1.78
N VAL A 206 -18.23 13.69 -1.74
CA VAL A 206 -19.50 13.31 -2.33
C VAL A 206 -20.46 13.10 -1.19
N SER A 207 -21.68 13.62 -1.33
CA SER A 207 -22.75 13.18 -0.46
C SER A 207 -22.82 11.66 -0.56
N PRO A 208 -23.07 10.93 0.54
CA PRO A 208 -23.47 9.54 0.46
C PRO A 208 -24.83 9.49 -0.23
N THR A 209 -24.85 9.69 -1.55
CA THR A 209 -26.02 9.42 -2.38
C THR A 209 -26.34 7.95 -2.18
N GLN A 210 -27.62 7.66 -2.06
CA GLN A 210 -28.22 6.35 -1.79
C GLN A 210 -27.96 5.29 -2.88
N ASN A 211 -26.84 5.37 -3.60
CA ASN A 211 -26.28 4.29 -4.41
C ASN A 211 -25.49 3.27 -3.59
N ALA A 212 -25.51 3.37 -2.26
CA ALA A 212 -25.17 2.26 -1.36
C ALA A 212 -26.28 1.17 -1.30
N ALA A 213 -27.28 1.19 -2.21
CA ALA A 213 -28.09 0.02 -2.52
C ALA A 213 -27.35 -1.02 -3.39
N GLY A 214 -26.07 -0.78 -3.72
CA GLY A 214 -25.12 -1.80 -4.17
C GLY A 214 -24.31 -2.38 -3.00
N SER A 215 -24.98 -3.04 -2.06
CA SER A 215 -24.41 -3.97 -1.06
C SER A 215 -23.04 -3.61 -0.46
N LYS A 216 -23.02 -2.64 0.47
CA LYS A 216 -22.33 -2.90 1.74
C LYS A 216 -23.32 -3.53 2.71
N ARG A 217 -23.76 -4.75 2.37
CA ARG A 217 -23.82 -5.77 3.41
C ARG A 217 -22.37 -5.81 3.89
N GLN A 218 -22.05 -5.20 5.04
CA GLN A 218 -21.04 -5.84 5.86
C GLN A 218 -21.45 -7.31 5.81
N PRO A 219 -20.62 -8.24 5.31
CA PRO A 219 -20.84 -9.58 5.76
C PRO A 219 -20.72 -9.41 7.27
N GLN A 220 -21.86 -9.43 7.98
CA GLN A 220 -21.93 -10.36 9.08
C GLN A 220 -21.27 -11.59 8.48
N LEU A 221 -20.00 -11.81 8.84
CA LEU A 221 -19.28 -13.01 8.50
C LEU A 221 -20.12 -14.07 9.19
N SER A 222 -21.21 -14.48 8.53
CA SER A 222 -21.76 -15.80 8.70
C SER A 222 -20.54 -16.66 8.66
N ALA A 223 -20.31 -17.43 9.72
CA ALA A 223 -19.21 -18.36 9.86
C ALA A 223 -19.28 -19.41 8.74
N ARG A 224 -19.06 -18.96 7.51
CA ARG A 224 -19.16 -19.71 6.29
C ARG A 224 -17.74 -20.05 5.93
N THR A 225 -17.42 -21.31 6.12
CA THR A 225 -16.21 -21.92 5.61
C THR A 225 -16.23 -21.84 4.09
N PHE A 226 -15.25 -21.16 3.50
CA PHE A 226 -15.00 -21.16 2.07
C PHE A 226 -13.97 -22.24 1.73
N ARG A 227 -14.12 -22.88 0.57
CA ARG A 227 -13.08 -23.70 -0.06
C ARG A 227 -12.23 -22.79 -0.94
N ILE A 228 -10.98 -22.56 -0.56
CA ILE A 228 -10.06 -21.63 -1.22
C ILE A 228 -8.98 -22.43 -1.94
N LEU A 229 -8.79 -22.17 -3.22
CA LEU A 229 -7.61 -22.64 -3.96
C LEU A 229 -6.54 -21.56 -3.87
N LEU A 230 -5.40 -21.87 -3.24
CA LEU A 230 -4.25 -20.99 -3.12
C LEU A 230 -3.18 -21.44 -4.12
N VAL A 231 -2.69 -20.53 -4.95
CA VAL A 231 -1.71 -20.79 -6.01
C VAL A 231 -0.51 -19.88 -5.81
N ASP A 232 0.60 -20.44 -5.34
CA ASP A 232 1.83 -19.69 -5.04
C ASP A 232 3.02 -20.64 -5.19
N ASP A 233 3.99 -20.25 -5.99
CA ASP A 233 5.18 -21.04 -6.30
C ASP A 233 6.19 -21.09 -5.14
N HIS A 234 6.04 -20.20 -4.15
CA HIS A 234 6.82 -20.19 -2.92
C HIS A 234 6.10 -21.01 -1.84
N ALA A 235 6.55 -22.26 -1.66
CA ALA A 235 5.97 -23.20 -0.69
C ALA A 235 5.90 -22.65 0.75
N ASP A 236 6.91 -21.88 1.19
CA ASP A 236 6.96 -21.30 2.54
C ASP A 236 5.88 -20.20 2.71
N THR A 237 5.70 -19.33 1.70
CA THR A 237 4.63 -18.31 1.65
C THR A 237 3.24 -18.98 1.65
N CYS A 238 3.07 -19.97 0.78
CA CYS A 238 1.85 -20.74 0.63
C CYS A 238 1.45 -21.43 1.95
N ALA A 239 2.41 -22.02 2.68
CA ALA A 239 2.17 -22.67 3.96
C ALA A 239 1.72 -21.68 5.07
N VAL A 240 2.28 -20.48 5.11
CA VAL A 240 1.87 -19.44 6.07
C VAL A 240 0.46 -18.94 5.76
N LEU A 241 0.19 -18.59 4.50
CA LEU A 241 -1.12 -18.14 4.05
C LEU A 241 -2.21 -19.20 4.27
N GLN A 242 -1.90 -20.47 3.96
CA GLN A 242 -2.78 -21.59 4.23
C GLN A 242 -3.16 -21.65 5.73
N LYS A 243 -2.18 -21.63 6.63
CA LYS A 243 -2.43 -21.65 8.09
C LYS A 243 -3.27 -20.47 8.56
N LEU A 244 -3.02 -19.27 8.03
CA LEU A 244 -3.77 -18.06 8.39
C LEU A 244 -5.24 -18.15 7.95
N LEU A 245 -5.49 -18.64 6.75
CA LEU A 245 -6.84 -18.81 6.20
C LEU A 245 -7.61 -19.95 6.90
N GLU A 246 -6.92 -21.06 7.20
CA GLU A 246 -7.49 -22.17 7.97
C GLU A 246 -7.83 -21.76 9.41
N ALA A 247 -6.98 -20.96 10.06
CA ALA A 247 -7.24 -20.41 11.39
C ALA A 247 -8.50 -19.51 11.44
N ARG A 248 -8.94 -18.98 10.29
CA ARG A 248 -10.20 -18.24 10.14
C ARG A 248 -11.39 -19.12 9.77
N GLY A 249 -11.22 -20.45 9.77
CA GLY A 249 -12.28 -21.42 9.55
C GLY A 249 -12.55 -21.73 8.08
N HIS A 250 -11.61 -21.46 7.17
CA HIS A 250 -11.70 -21.82 5.75
C HIS A 250 -11.01 -23.16 5.46
N LYS A 251 -11.37 -23.81 4.36
CA LYS A 251 -10.67 -24.98 3.82
C LYS A 251 -9.77 -24.51 2.69
N VAL A 252 -8.48 -24.76 2.77
CA VAL A 252 -7.52 -24.28 1.76
C VAL A 252 -6.86 -25.47 1.08
N THR A 253 -6.76 -25.40 -0.24
CA THR A 253 -5.97 -26.33 -1.04
C THR A 253 -4.88 -25.53 -1.72
N ALA A 254 -3.63 -25.88 -1.45
CA ALA A 254 -2.45 -25.24 -2.00
C ALA A 254 -1.98 -25.93 -3.28
N THR A 255 -1.60 -25.14 -4.26
CA THR A 255 -0.96 -25.54 -5.53
C THR A 255 0.19 -24.58 -5.82
N HIS A 256 1.17 -25.02 -6.60
CA HIS A 256 2.45 -24.31 -6.77
C HIS A 256 2.75 -23.88 -8.20
N ASP A 257 1.83 -24.18 -9.11
CA ASP A 257 1.95 -23.85 -10.52
C ASP A 257 0.54 -23.74 -11.15
N MET A 258 0.47 -23.12 -12.32
CA MET A 258 -0.75 -22.85 -13.05
C MET A 258 -1.43 -24.15 -13.50
N HIS A 259 -0.66 -25.14 -13.94
CA HIS A 259 -1.19 -26.41 -14.43
C HIS A 259 -1.87 -27.21 -13.31
N SER A 260 -1.21 -27.40 -12.16
CA SER A 260 -1.77 -28.08 -11.00
C SER A 260 -2.98 -27.32 -10.43
N ALA A 261 -2.99 -25.99 -10.50
CA ALA A 261 -4.15 -25.18 -10.14
C ALA A 261 -5.35 -25.42 -11.07
N LEU A 262 -5.13 -25.48 -12.38
CA LEU A 262 -6.19 -25.81 -13.36
C LEU A 262 -6.73 -27.22 -13.13
N ASP A 263 -5.85 -28.22 -13.03
CA ASP A 263 -6.23 -29.61 -12.80
C ASP A 263 -7.01 -29.78 -11.48
N THR A 264 -6.59 -29.07 -10.44
CA THR A 264 -7.24 -29.11 -9.13
C THR A 264 -8.59 -28.40 -9.17
N ALA A 265 -8.69 -27.25 -9.85
CA ALA A 265 -9.95 -26.54 -10.03
C ALA A 265 -10.97 -27.27 -10.92
N GLU A 266 -10.52 -28.16 -11.81
CA GLU A 266 -11.39 -29.04 -12.59
C GLU A 266 -11.92 -30.22 -11.76
N ARG A 267 -11.07 -30.77 -10.87
CA ARG A 267 -11.43 -31.92 -10.02
C ARG A 267 -12.28 -31.53 -8.82
N ASP A 268 -12.02 -30.36 -8.24
CA ASP A 268 -12.61 -29.91 -6.99
C ASP A 268 -13.39 -28.60 -7.15
N HIS A 269 -14.41 -28.43 -6.30
CA HIS A 269 -15.16 -27.18 -6.23
C HIS A 269 -14.53 -26.20 -5.24
N PHE A 270 -14.22 -25.00 -5.72
CA PHE A 270 -13.73 -23.88 -4.91
C PHE A 270 -14.67 -22.68 -4.96
N ASP A 271 -14.78 -21.99 -3.83
CA ASP A 271 -15.54 -20.75 -3.72
C ASP A 271 -14.70 -19.51 -4.10
N LEU A 272 -13.39 -19.59 -3.91
CA LEU A 272 -12.43 -18.51 -4.13
C LEU A 272 -11.09 -19.07 -4.61
N ILE A 273 -10.43 -18.37 -5.52
CA ILE A 273 -9.03 -18.62 -5.90
C ILE A 273 -8.19 -17.42 -5.51
N ILE A 274 -7.04 -17.67 -4.89
CA ILE A 274 -6.01 -16.66 -4.61
C ILE A 274 -4.75 -17.14 -5.32
N SER A 275 -4.22 -16.34 -6.24
CA SER A 275 -3.04 -16.69 -7.03
C SER A 275 -1.98 -15.61 -6.91
N ASP A 276 -0.70 -15.99 -6.90
CA ASP A 276 0.35 -15.07 -7.28
C ASP A 276 0.30 -14.81 -8.80
N VAL A 277 0.77 -13.64 -9.25
CA VAL A 277 0.86 -13.27 -10.66
C VAL A 277 2.00 -14.00 -11.35
N GLY A 278 3.14 -14.15 -10.66
CA GLY A 278 4.33 -14.81 -11.17
C GLY A 278 4.30 -16.30 -10.87
N LEU A 279 3.78 -17.12 -11.77
CA LEU A 279 3.82 -18.59 -11.65
C LEU A 279 4.93 -19.16 -12.56
N PRO A 280 5.56 -20.29 -12.21
CA PRO A 280 6.71 -20.85 -12.93
C PRO A 280 6.37 -21.29 -14.37
N ASP A 281 5.11 -21.64 -14.62
CA ASP A 281 4.58 -22.17 -15.88
C ASP A 281 3.54 -21.23 -16.52
N GLY A 282 3.36 -20.02 -15.98
CA GLY A 282 2.36 -19.10 -16.51
C GLY A 282 2.17 -17.82 -15.71
N ASN A 283 1.00 -17.19 -15.90
CA ASN A 283 0.66 -15.93 -15.25
C ASN A 283 -0.67 -16.09 -14.49
N GLY A 284 -0.69 -15.73 -13.20
CA GLY A 284 -1.88 -15.80 -12.36
C GLY A 284 -3.09 -15.05 -12.93
N THR A 285 -2.87 -13.95 -13.65
CA THR A 285 -3.96 -13.22 -14.32
C THR A 285 -4.59 -14.01 -15.47
N GLU A 286 -3.81 -14.82 -16.18
CA GLU A 286 -4.27 -15.71 -17.24
C GLU A 286 -4.99 -16.93 -16.65
N LEU A 287 -4.46 -17.49 -15.56
CA LEU A 287 -5.14 -18.53 -14.76
C LEU A 287 -6.55 -18.08 -14.36
N MET A 288 -6.67 -16.86 -13.85
CA MET A 288 -7.95 -16.28 -13.47
C MET A 288 -8.90 -16.10 -14.66
N LYS A 289 -8.41 -15.74 -15.85
CA LYS A 289 -9.25 -15.64 -17.05
C LYS A 289 -9.80 -17.01 -17.45
N ARG A 290 -8.95 -18.04 -17.46
CA ARG A 290 -9.34 -19.41 -17.83
C ARG A 290 -10.36 -20.00 -16.85
N LEU A 291 -10.11 -19.86 -15.55
CA LEU A 291 -11.00 -20.38 -14.51
C LEU A 291 -12.32 -19.62 -14.46
N ARG A 292 -12.34 -18.30 -14.68
CA ARG A 292 -13.61 -17.55 -14.80
C ARG A 292 -14.45 -17.99 -16.00
N ALA A 293 -13.81 -18.31 -17.12
CA ALA A 293 -14.50 -18.80 -18.32
C ALA A 293 -15.06 -20.22 -18.12
N ALA A 294 -14.34 -21.09 -17.42
CA ALA A 294 -14.72 -22.49 -17.22
C ALA A 294 -15.73 -22.70 -16.07
N SER A 295 -15.57 -22.01 -14.94
CA SER A 295 -16.26 -22.38 -13.69
C SER A 295 -16.86 -21.20 -12.91
N ARG A 296 -16.78 -19.97 -13.45
CA ARG A 296 -17.32 -18.74 -12.80
C ARG A 296 -16.80 -18.48 -11.37
N ILE A 297 -15.73 -19.14 -10.96
CA ILE A 297 -15.13 -18.98 -9.63
C ILE A 297 -14.57 -17.56 -9.51
N ARG A 298 -14.78 -16.93 -8.35
CA ARG A 298 -14.21 -15.60 -8.05
C ARG A 298 -12.76 -15.78 -7.63
N GLY A 299 -11.89 -14.86 -7.99
CA GLY A 299 -10.51 -14.94 -7.56
C GLY A 299 -9.72 -13.67 -7.79
N ILE A 300 -8.60 -13.58 -7.06
CA ILE A 300 -7.64 -12.48 -7.11
C ILE A 300 -6.29 -13.04 -7.53
N ALA A 301 -5.63 -12.32 -8.45
CA ALA A 301 -4.23 -12.51 -8.82
C ALA A 301 -3.54 -11.16 -8.65
#